data_AF-A0A7C7R4W7-F1
#
_entry.id   AF-A0A7C7R4W7-F1
#
_cell.length_a   1.000
_cell.length_b   1.000
_cell.length_c   1.000
_cell.angle_alpha   90.00
_cell.angle_beta   90.00
_cell.angle_gamma   90.00
#
_symmetry.space_group_name_H-M   'P 1'
#
loop_
_entity.id
_entity.type
_entity.pdbx_description
1 polymer ?
#
loop_
_entity_poly.entity_id
_entity_poly.type
_entity_poly.pdbx_seq_one_letter_code
_entity_poly.pdbx_strand_id
1 'polypeptide(L)'
;MVAWLLAVLGLSLLRPLPPLRVARRLDAELGLKERLATALMLEDWNARRLEGFSQSPSLPTFQSSNLPIFQPSLVTLQRQDALSVAQAISPRHAFPLRWLRRPLLLAAILAAAAVALAALPNPMDAVLAERAAVAQAAEEQAGQIEKLREEIEKTQELTPEEQEELLRQLAELARQLRANPGDRAEALADLSKVEEALRRKLDLHADARQAALQALAAQLQALAGSESGEKADIPGATKALEKLVEQLAEMDTAQRESLARSLAQMAARAAQAGDGTLAQALASLAQAAQSG
;
A
#
# COMPACT_ATOMS: atom_id res chain seq x y z
N MET A 1 2.89 -24.44 5.23
CA MET A 1 3.04 -24.71 6.68
C MET A 1 2.83 -26.17 7.05
N VAL A 2 1.69 -26.80 6.71
CA VAL A 2 1.40 -28.22 7.06
C VAL A 2 2.42 -29.21 6.47
N ALA A 3 2.83 -29.03 5.21
CA ALA A 3 3.84 -29.88 4.56
C ALA A 3 5.22 -29.79 5.24
N TRP A 4 5.59 -28.61 5.78
CA TRP A 4 6.86 -28.41 6.47
C TRP A 4 6.87 -29.09 7.84
N LEU A 5 5.75 -29.00 8.59
CA LEU A 5 5.60 -29.72 9.85
C LEU A 5 5.65 -31.23 9.66
N LEU A 6 5.00 -31.77 8.62
CA LEU A 6 5.05 -33.19 8.29
C LEU A 6 6.46 -33.63 7.87
N ALA A 7 7.18 -32.80 7.11
CA ALA A 7 8.56 -33.06 6.71
C ALA A 7 9.51 -33.04 7.91
N VAL A 8 9.38 -32.07 8.82
CA VAL A 8 10.19 -31.98 10.06
C VAL A 8 9.89 -33.13 11.00
N LEU A 9 8.62 -33.50 11.16
CA LEU A 9 8.22 -34.65 11.97
C LEU A 9 8.79 -35.95 11.37
N GLY A 10 8.68 -36.13 10.05
CA GLY A 10 9.30 -37.22 9.31
C GLY A 10 10.81 -37.26 9.51
N LEU A 11 11.52 -36.16 9.24
CA LEU A 11 12.97 -36.05 9.44
C LEU A 11 13.39 -36.32 10.89
N SER A 12 12.61 -35.86 11.87
CA SER A 12 12.86 -36.10 13.29
C SER A 12 12.67 -37.56 13.68
N LEU A 13 11.65 -38.23 13.15
CA LEU A 13 11.40 -39.65 13.39
C LEU A 13 12.35 -40.58 12.62
N LEU A 14 12.88 -40.12 11.49
CA LEU A 14 13.80 -40.86 10.62
C LEU A 14 15.28 -40.54 10.86
N ARG A 15 15.62 -39.70 11.85
CA ARG A 15 17.04 -39.42 12.16
C ARG A 15 17.74 -40.71 12.59
N PRO A 16 18.83 -41.12 11.90
CA PRO A 16 19.58 -42.31 12.28
C PRO A 16 20.15 -42.10 13.68
N LEU A 17 19.70 -42.91 14.64
CA LEU A 17 20.28 -42.93 15.98
C LEU A 17 21.67 -43.59 15.90
N PRO A 18 22.68 -43.08 16.64
CA PRO A 18 24.02 -43.65 16.61
C PRO A 18 23.97 -45.11 17.07
N PRO A 19 24.69 -46.03 16.40
CA PRO A 19 24.58 -47.47 16.60
C PRO A 19 24.85 -47.89 18.04
N LEU A 20 25.72 -47.17 18.75
CA LEU A 20 26.03 -47.41 20.15
C LEU A 20 24.86 -47.10 21.11
N ARG A 21 24.05 -46.07 20.83
CA ARG A 21 22.83 -45.79 21.64
C ARG A 21 21.76 -46.83 21.40
N VAL A 22 21.65 -47.33 20.16
CA VAL A 22 20.72 -48.39 19.82
C VAL A 22 21.14 -49.68 20.52
N ALA A 23 22.43 -50.06 20.46
CA ALA A 23 22.96 -51.24 21.14
C ALA A 23 22.77 -51.18 22.66
N ARG A 24 23.05 -50.04 23.30
CA ARG A 24 22.81 -49.86 24.75
C ARG A 24 21.33 -49.97 25.14
N ARG A 25 20.42 -49.39 24.34
CA ARG A 25 18.98 -49.53 24.58
C ARG A 25 18.53 -50.97 24.39
N LEU A 26 19.04 -51.66 23.37
CA LEU A 26 18.76 -53.08 23.14
C LEU A 26 19.28 -53.93 24.30
N ASP A 27 20.50 -53.69 24.78
CA ASP A 27 21.08 -54.41 25.91
C ASP A 27 20.28 -54.18 27.20
N ALA A 28 19.78 -52.97 27.43
CA ALA A 28 18.97 -52.63 28.59
C ALA A 28 17.55 -53.23 28.54
N GLU A 29 16.87 -53.14 27.39
CA GLU A 29 15.50 -53.65 27.20
C GLU A 29 15.46 -55.19 27.15
N LEU A 30 16.50 -55.83 26.63
CA LEU A 30 16.59 -57.29 26.48
C LEU A 30 17.45 -57.96 27.56
N GLY A 31 17.99 -57.19 28.52
CA GLY A 31 18.77 -57.70 29.64
C GLY A 31 20.09 -58.37 29.23
N LEU A 32 20.68 -57.96 28.11
CA LEU A 32 21.86 -58.59 27.50
C LEU A 32 23.18 -58.22 28.17
N LYS A 33 23.14 -57.52 29.33
CA LYS A 33 24.31 -57.16 30.15
C LYS A 33 25.43 -56.51 29.33
N GLU A 34 25.08 -55.49 28.53
CA GLU A 34 26.02 -54.68 27.71
C GLU A 34 26.80 -55.47 26.64
N ARG A 35 26.38 -56.70 26.28
CA ARG A 35 27.12 -57.54 25.32
C ARG A 35 27.22 -56.91 23.93
N LEU A 36 26.16 -56.29 23.42
CA LEU A 36 26.16 -55.67 22.10
C LEU A 36 26.90 -54.33 22.09
N ALA A 37 26.69 -53.51 23.12
CA ALA A 37 27.36 -52.23 23.29
C ALA A 37 28.88 -52.41 23.45
N THR A 38 29.29 -53.43 24.19
CA THR A 38 30.71 -53.76 24.40
C THR A 38 31.32 -54.32 23.12
N ALA A 39 30.65 -55.23 22.40
CA ALA A 39 31.16 -55.73 21.13
C ALA A 39 31.38 -54.62 20.08
N LEU A 40 30.44 -53.68 19.95
CA LEU A 40 30.61 -52.52 19.06
C LEU A 40 31.72 -51.57 19.51
N MET A 41 31.86 -51.34 20.82
CA MET A 41 32.96 -50.52 21.37
C MET A 41 34.33 -51.14 21.08
N LEU A 42 34.49 -52.47 21.22
CA LEU A 42 35.74 -53.15 20.90
C LEU A 42 36.00 -53.22 19.38
N GLU A 43 34.97 -53.27 18.55
CA GLU A 43 35.11 -53.18 17.09
C GLU A 43 35.60 -51.78 16.67
N ASP A 44 35.02 -50.71 17.22
CA ASP A 44 35.49 -49.33 17.00
C ASP A 44 36.95 -49.13 17.47
N TRP A 45 37.32 -49.74 18.61
CA TRP A 45 38.70 -49.71 19.10
C TRP A 45 39.66 -50.46 18.17
N ASN A 46 39.28 -51.65 17.70
CA ASN A 46 40.10 -52.45 16.79
C ASN A 46 40.25 -51.78 15.41
N ALA A 47 39.19 -51.16 14.89
CA ALA A 47 39.22 -50.40 13.64
C ALA A 47 40.18 -49.20 13.74
N ARG A 48 40.10 -48.42 14.83
CA ARG A 48 41.01 -47.28 15.08
C ARG A 48 42.46 -47.72 15.30
N ARG A 49 42.68 -48.90 15.88
CA ARG A 49 44.03 -49.49 16.02
C ARG A 49 44.63 -49.83 14.66
N LEU A 50 43.82 -50.36 13.74
CA LEU A 50 44.23 -50.71 12.39
C LEU A 50 44.45 -49.46 11.52
N GLU A 51 43.60 -48.42 11.66
CA GLU A 51 43.77 -47.13 10.99
C GLU A 51 44.99 -46.35 11.51
N GLY A 52 45.29 -46.43 12.82
CA GLY A 52 46.48 -45.81 13.43
C GLY A 52 47.82 -46.38 12.93
N PHE A 53 47.79 -47.44 12.12
CA PHE A 53 48.97 -48.00 11.45
C PHE A 53 49.18 -47.50 10.01
N SER A 54 48.26 -46.72 9.44
CA SER A 54 48.35 -46.28 8.04
C SER A 54 47.88 -44.83 7.87
N GLN A 55 48.84 -43.95 7.55
CA GLN A 55 48.75 -42.49 7.28
C GLN A 55 48.75 -41.61 8.55
N SER A 56 49.53 -40.55 8.77
CA SER A 56 50.63 -39.85 8.08
C SER A 56 51.19 -38.80 9.08
N PRO A 57 52.33 -38.12 8.82
CA PRO A 57 53.07 -37.36 9.82
C PRO A 57 52.45 -35.98 10.09
N SER A 58 52.69 -35.45 11.30
CA SER A 58 52.40 -34.09 11.77
C SER A 58 50.96 -33.76 12.21
N LEU A 59 50.70 -33.93 13.52
CA LEU A 59 49.92 -33.07 14.44
C LEU A 59 49.86 -33.75 15.83
N PRO A 60 49.63 -33.00 16.94
CA PRO A 60 50.31 -33.22 18.20
C PRO A 60 49.84 -34.47 18.95
N THR A 61 50.83 -35.09 19.58
CA THR A 61 50.77 -36.27 20.41
C THR A 61 49.76 -36.15 21.55
N PHE A 62 48.55 -36.67 21.35
CA PHE A 62 47.80 -37.21 22.49
C PHE A 62 48.45 -38.54 22.84
N GLN A 63 49.06 -38.61 24.03
CA GLN A 63 49.72 -39.79 24.57
C GLN A 63 48.75 -40.98 24.60
N SER A 64 48.83 -41.85 23.58
CA SER A 64 48.09 -43.11 23.47
C SER A 64 48.58 -44.21 24.44
N SER A 65 49.33 -43.86 25.49
CA SER A 65 50.04 -44.81 26.35
C SER A 65 49.20 -45.49 27.44
N ASN A 66 47.89 -45.22 27.52
CA ASN A 66 47.01 -45.83 28.53
C ASN A 66 45.66 -46.35 28.00
N LEU A 67 45.61 -46.77 26.74
CA LEU A 67 44.49 -47.56 26.24
C LEU A 67 44.71 -49.03 26.62
N PRO A 68 43.75 -49.70 27.30
CA PRO A 68 43.87 -51.12 27.62
C PRO A 68 44.09 -51.91 26.32
N ILE A 69 45.18 -52.68 26.25
CA ILE A 69 45.48 -53.51 25.09
C ILE A 69 44.58 -54.74 25.16
N PHE A 70 43.43 -54.67 24.48
CA PHE A 70 42.58 -55.85 24.35
C PHE A 70 43.25 -56.88 23.41
N GLN A 71 43.23 -58.14 23.83
CA GLN A 71 43.76 -59.24 23.02
C GLN A 71 42.82 -59.49 21.82
N PRO A 72 43.32 -59.52 20.57
CA PRO A 72 42.48 -59.68 19.38
C PRO A 72 41.60 -60.94 19.39
N SER A 73 42.08 -62.04 19.98
CA SER A 73 41.33 -63.29 20.13
C SER A 73 40.10 -63.16 21.03
N LEU A 74 40.19 -62.37 22.11
CA LEU A 74 39.07 -62.11 23.00
C LEU A 74 38.02 -61.21 22.32
N VAL A 75 38.46 -60.25 21.51
CA VAL A 75 37.57 -59.40 20.69
C VAL A 75 36.77 -60.27 19.71
N THR A 76 37.42 -61.24 19.04
CA THR A 76 36.73 -62.13 18.11
C THR A 76 35.74 -63.06 18.80
N LEU A 77 36.08 -63.59 19.98
CA LEU A 77 35.19 -64.43 20.77
C LEU A 77 33.98 -63.63 21.30
N GLN A 78 34.22 -62.41 21.79
CA GLN A 78 33.16 -61.51 22.25
C GLN A 78 32.21 -61.08 21.12
N ARG A 79 32.75 -60.84 19.91
CA ARG A 79 31.94 -60.56 18.71
C ARG A 79 31.07 -61.76 18.32
N GLN A 80 31.62 -62.97 18.37
CA GLN A 80 30.87 -64.19 18.07
C GLN A 80 29.75 -64.44 19.10
N ASP A 81 30.02 -64.22 20.40
CA ASP A 81 29.02 -64.28 21.46
C ASP A 81 27.92 -63.21 21.27
N ALA A 82 28.31 -61.97 20.93
CA ALA A 82 27.34 -60.91 20.64
C ALA A 82 26.48 -61.22 19.41
N LEU A 83 27.05 -61.81 18.35
CA LEU A 83 26.31 -62.20 17.15
C LEU A 83 25.36 -63.37 17.40
N SER A 84 25.75 -64.38 18.17
CA SER A 84 24.88 -65.52 18.49
C SER A 84 23.66 -65.06 19.31
N VAL A 85 23.86 -64.16 20.26
CA VAL A 85 22.79 -63.54 21.05
C VAL A 85 21.92 -62.64 20.19
N ALA A 86 22.51 -61.82 19.30
CA ALA A 86 21.77 -60.96 18.38
C ALA A 86 20.86 -61.75 17.41
N GLN A 87 21.33 -62.89 16.91
CA GLN A 87 20.56 -63.75 16.01
C GLN A 87 19.42 -64.49 16.72
N ALA A 88 19.54 -64.74 18.02
CA ALA A 88 18.50 -65.36 18.82
C ALA A 88 17.33 -64.40 19.15
N ILE A 89 17.54 -63.09 19.03
CA ILE A 89 16.53 -62.08 19.35
C ILE A 89 15.66 -61.82 18.12
N SER A 90 14.37 -62.15 18.22
CA SER A 90 13.38 -61.81 17.19
C SER A 90 12.91 -60.35 17.34
N PRO A 91 13.27 -59.43 16.44
CA PRO A 91 12.98 -58.00 16.59
C PRO A 91 11.48 -57.69 16.63
N ARG A 92 10.65 -58.51 15.96
CA ARG A 92 9.19 -58.35 15.89
C ARG A 92 8.48 -58.64 17.22
N HIS A 93 9.04 -59.51 18.06
CA HIS A 93 8.46 -59.88 19.35
C HIS A 93 9.07 -59.09 20.50
N ALA A 94 10.34 -58.70 20.39
CA ALA A 94 11.07 -57.89 21.35
C ALA A 94 10.52 -56.46 21.49
N PHE A 95 10.06 -55.85 20.38
CA PHE A 95 9.54 -54.48 20.37
C PHE A 95 8.12 -54.43 19.78
N PRO A 96 7.08 -54.72 20.58
CA PRO A 96 5.72 -54.46 20.14
C PRO A 96 5.55 -52.95 19.95
N LEU A 97 5.37 -52.50 18.71
CA LEU A 97 4.99 -51.13 18.38
C LEU A 97 3.66 -50.82 19.06
N ARG A 98 3.72 -50.30 20.28
CA ARG A 98 2.54 -49.85 21.02
C ARG A 98 2.08 -48.54 20.39
N TRP A 99 1.17 -48.64 19.42
CA TRP A 99 0.46 -47.49 18.90
C TRP A 99 -0.32 -46.87 20.05
N LEU A 100 0.15 -45.74 20.57
CA LEU A 100 -0.55 -44.99 21.60
C LEU A 100 -1.77 -44.31 20.97
N ARG A 101 -2.88 -45.06 20.90
CA ARG A 101 -4.16 -44.63 20.29
C ARG A 101 -4.69 -43.32 20.90
N ARG A 102 -4.46 -43.09 22.20
CA ARG A 102 -4.95 -41.91 22.94
C ARG A 102 -4.30 -40.60 22.47
N PRO A 103 -2.96 -40.43 22.45
CA PRO A 103 -2.35 -39.24 21.90
C PRO A 103 -2.54 -39.12 20.37
N LEU A 104 -2.66 -40.24 19.64
CA LEU A 104 -3.02 -40.19 18.22
C LEU A 104 -4.43 -39.65 17.99
N LEU A 105 -5.41 -40.05 18.81
CA LEU A 105 -6.77 -39.49 18.78
C LEU A 105 -6.79 -38.01 19.16
N LEU A 106 -6.06 -37.61 20.20
CA LEU A 106 -5.93 -36.20 20.59
C LEU A 106 -5.30 -35.36 19.46
N ALA A 107 -4.23 -35.87 18.83
CA ALA A 107 -3.59 -35.22 17.69
C ALA A 107 -4.54 -35.12 16.48
N ALA A 108 -5.33 -36.16 16.20
CA ALA A 108 -6.33 -36.15 15.13
C ALA A 108 -7.46 -35.15 15.40
N ILE A 109 -7.94 -35.07 16.65
CA ILE A 109 -8.97 -34.09 17.07
C ILE A 109 -8.42 -32.67 16.95
N LEU A 110 -7.20 -32.42 17.43
CA LEU A 110 -6.56 -31.11 17.29
C LEU A 110 -6.34 -30.72 15.82
N ALA A 111 -5.94 -31.67 14.99
CA ALA A 111 -5.80 -31.44 13.54
C ALA A 111 -7.17 -31.13 12.89
N ALA A 112 -8.22 -31.86 13.25
CA ALA A 112 -9.58 -31.60 12.75
C ALA A 112 -10.10 -30.23 13.21
N ALA A 113 -9.85 -29.86 14.47
CA ALA A 113 -10.20 -28.53 15.00
C ALA A 113 -9.43 -27.40 14.29
N ALA A 114 -8.14 -27.61 14.01
CA ALA A 114 -7.34 -26.64 13.25
C ALA A 114 -7.85 -26.47 11.81
N VAL A 115 -8.27 -27.57 11.16
CA VAL A 115 -8.88 -27.52 9.82
C VAL A 115 -10.25 -26.82 9.88
N ALA A 116 -11.06 -27.09 10.91
CA ALA A 116 -12.35 -26.44 11.08
C ALA A 116 -12.21 -24.92 11.32
N LEU A 117 -11.24 -24.49 12.14
CA LEU A 117 -10.94 -23.07 12.32
C LEU A 117 -10.40 -22.42 11.04
N ALA A 118 -9.63 -23.15 10.23
CA ALA A 118 -9.12 -22.64 8.96
C ALA A 118 -10.20 -22.57 7.87
N ALA A 119 -11.24 -23.40 7.95
CA ALA A 119 -12.36 -23.41 7.01
C ALA A 119 -13.46 -22.39 7.39
N LEU A 120 -13.47 -21.89 8.63
CA LEU A 120 -14.40 -20.85 9.03
C LEU A 120 -14.00 -19.54 8.33
N PRO A 121 -14.89 -18.91 7.54
CA PRO A 121 -14.57 -17.67 6.85
C PRO A 121 -14.19 -16.60 7.87
N ASN A 122 -12.97 -16.07 7.75
CA ASN A 122 -12.47 -15.08 8.68
C ASN A 122 -13.15 -13.75 8.36
N PRO A 123 -13.85 -13.08 9.30
CA PRO A 123 -14.51 -11.80 9.04
C PRO A 123 -13.54 -10.70 8.59
N MET A 124 -12.24 -10.87 8.86
CA MET A 124 -11.20 -9.97 8.37
C MET A 124 -11.06 -9.97 6.83
N ASP A 125 -11.46 -11.06 6.16
CA ASP A 125 -11.42 -11.16 4.69
C ASP A 125 -12.40 -10.18 4.04
N ALA A 126 -13.57 -9.96 4.65
CA ALA A 126 -14.54 -8.98 4.18
C ALA A 126 -14.02 -7.54 4.29
N VAL A 127 -13.33 -7.21 5.38
CA VAL A 127 -12.72 -5.89 5.58
C VAL A 127 -11.59 -5.64 4.59
N LEU A 128 -10.78 -6.67 4.29
CA LEU A 128 -9.73 -6.58 3.28
C LEU A 128 -10.32 -6.37 1.88
N ALA A 129 -11.42 -7.05 1.55
CA ALA A 129 -12.13 -6.86 0.29
C ALA A 129 -12.72 -5.45 0.16
N GLU A 130 -13.31 -4.90 1.23
CA GLU A 130 -13.83 -3.53 1.24
C GLU A 130 -12.71 -2.50 1.03
N ARG A 131 -11.59 -2.63 1.74
CA ARG A 131 -10.43 -1.73 1.57
C ARG A 131 -9.86 -1.79 0.16
N ALA A 132 -9.78 -2.99 -0.42
CA ALA A 132 -9.33 -3.16 -1.79
C ALA A 132 -10.28 -2.47 -2.79
N ALA A 133 -11.59 -2.60 -2.59
CA ALA A 133 -12.59 -1.92 -3.42
C ALA A 133 -12.48 -0.39 -3.31
N VAL A 134 -12.26 0.14 -2.10
CA VAL A 134 -12.05 1.58 -1.88
C VAL A 134 -10.76 2.06 -2.56
N ALA A 135 -9.65 1.33 -2.40
CA ALA A 135 -8.39 1.68 -3.05
C ALA A 135 -8.51 1.69 -4.58
N GLN A 136 -9.20 0.71 -5.15
CA GLN A 136 -9.46 0.65 -6.59
C GLN A 136 -10.32 1.82 -7.06
N ALA A 137 -11.40 2.16 -6.34
CA ALA A 137 -12.23 3.31 -6.66
C ALA A 137 -11.45 4.63 -6.56
N ALA A 138 -10.57 4.77 -5.56
CA ALA A 138 -9.70 5.93 -5.40
C ALA A 138 -8.70 6.06 -6.56
N GLU A 139 -8.15 4.93 -7.04
CA GLU A 139 -7.25 4.91 -8.21
C GLU A 139 -7.98 5.33 -9.50
N GLU A 140 -9.21 4.84 -9.72
CA GLU A 140 -10.06 5.24 -10.84
C GLU A 140 -10.37 6.74 -10.81
N GLN A 141 -10.73 7.27 -9.64
CA GLN A 141 -10.96 8.71 -9.44
C GLN A 141 -9.70 9.53 -9.70
N ALA A 142 -8.53 9.09 -9.21
CA ALA A 142 -7.25 9.74 -9.49
C ALA A 142 -6.95 9.79 -11.00
N GLY A 143 -7.27 8.70 -11.73
CA GLY A 143 -7.16 8.66 -13.19
C GLY A 143 -8.13 9.62 -13.91
N GLN A 144 -9.35 9.78 -13.41
CA GLN A 144 -10.29 10.78 -13.95
C GLN A 144 -9.79 12.21 -13.70
N ILE A 145 -9.23 12.49 -12.52
CA ILE A 145 -8.63 13.79 -12.19
C ILE A 145 -7.45 14.11 -13.11
N GLU A 146 -6.61 13.13 -13.45
CA GLU A 146 -5.52 13.34 -14.41
C GLU A 146 -6.01 13.62 -15.84
N LYS A 147 -7.05 12.93 -16.29
CA LYS A 147 -7.68 13.23 -17.59
C LYS A 147 -8.24 14.65 -17.61
N LEU A 148 -8.93 15.05 -16.54
CA LEU A 148 -9.46 16.41 -16.40
C LEU A 148 -8.32 17.43 -16.40
N ARG A 149 -7.20 17.10 -15.76
CA ARG A 149 -5.98 17.93 -15.78
C ARG A 149 -5.45 18.13 -17.21
N GLU A 150 -5.37 17.06 -18.00
CA GLU A 150 -4.94 17.15 -19.41
C GLU A 150 -5.92 17.94 -20.28
N GLU A 151 -7.23 17.83 -20.01
CA GLU A 151 -8.26 18.62 -20.70
C GLU A 151 -8.12 20.11 -20.36
N ILE A 152 -7.91 20.45 -19.09
CA ILE A 152 -7.69 21.82 -18.63
C ILE A 152 -6.38 22.40 -19.20
N GLU A 153 -5.33 21.59 -19.34
CA GLU A 153 -4.07 22.03 -19.95
C GLU A 153 -4.23 22.37 -21.45
N LYS A 154 -5.09 21.64 -22.16
CA LYS A 154 -5.41 21.89 -23.58
C LYS A 154 -6.33 23.10 -23.78
N THR A 155 -7.18 23.40 -22.80
CA THR A 155 -8.13 24.53 -22.87
C THR A 155 -7.47 25.82 -22.35
N GLN A 156 -7.15 26.73 -23.26
CA GLN A 156 -6.49 28.00 -22.97
C GLN A 156 -7.50 29.12 -22.64
N GLU A 157 -8.40 28.87 -21.70
CA GLU A 157 -9.41 29.85 -21.25
C GLU A 157 -9.06 30.54 -19.91
N LEU A 158 -8.13 29.97 -19.14
CA LEU A 158 -7.73 30.47 -17.82
C LEU A 158 -6.47 31.33 -17.88
N THR A 159 -6.29 32.21 -16.89
CA THR A 159 -5.01 32.91 -16.72
C THR A 159 -3.91 31.88 -16.40
N PRO A 160 -2.67 32.08 -16.88
CA PRO A 160 -1.61 31.07 -16.76
C PRO A 160 -1.27 30.75 -15.29
N GLU A 161 -1.42 31.72 -14.38
CA GLU A 161 -1.13 31.58 -12.96
C GLU A 161 -2.20 30.74 -12.24
N GLU A 162 -3.48 30.99 -12.51
CA GLU A 162 -4.60 30.23 -11.92
C GLU A 162 -4.64 28.79 -12.45
N GLN A 163 -4.32 28.62 -13.74
CA GLN A 163 -4.24 27.30 -14.37
C GLN A 163 -3.15 26.46 -13.70
N GLU A 164 -1.92 26.98 -13.53
CA GLU A 164 -0.85 26.23 -12.86
C GLU A 164 -1.20 25.83 -11.43
N GLU A 165 -1.82 26.73 -10.65
CA GLU A 165 -2.22 26.43 -9.27
C GLU A 165 -3.26 25.31 -9.22
N LEU A 166 -4.25 25.35 -10.10
CA LEU A 166 -5.31 24.32 -10.19
C LEU A 166 -4.73 22.97 -10.63
N LEU A 167 -3.85 22.94 -11.63
CA LEU A 167 -3.17 21.72 -12.08
C LEU A 167 -2.32 21.10 -10.95
N ARG A 168 -1.67 21.93 -10.12
CA ARG A 168 -0.92 21.47 -8.93
C ARG A 168 -1.85 20.86 -7.88
N GLN A 169 -2.95 21.53 -7.52
CA GLN A 169 -3.90 21.03 -6.54
C GLN A 169 -4.54 19.70 -6.97
N LEU A 170 -4.93 19.58 -8.24
CA LEU A 170 -5.46 18.33 -8.79
C LEU A 170 -4.41 17.21 -8.83
N ALA A 171 -3.15 17.54 -9.14
CA ALA A 171 -2.06 16.56 -9.12
C ALA A 171 -1.77 16.05 -7.70
N GLU A 172 -1.83 16.93 -6.70
CA GLU A 172 -1.67 16.55 -5.30
C GLU A 172 -2.82 15.67 -4.81
N LEU A 173 -4.06 16.02 -5.14
CA LEU A 173 -5.25 15.20 -4.85
C LEU A 173 -5.16 13.81 -5.49
N ALA A 174 -4.77 13.72 -6.77
CA ALA A 174 -4.59 12.44 -7.45
C ALA A 174 -3.48 11.58 -6.79
N ARG A 175 -2.41 12.20 -6.28
CA ARG A 175 -1.37 11.49 -5.52
C ARG A 175 -1.88 11.01 -4.16
N GLN A 176 -2.62 11.84 -3.42
CA GLN A 176 -3.19 11.48 -2.12
C GLN A 176 -4.18 10.32 -2.25
N LEU A 177 -5.06 10.36 -3.25
CA LEU A 177 -6.01 9.27 -3.54
C LEU A 177 -5.31 7.95 -3.89
N ARG A 178 -4.20 7.99 -4.64
CA ARG A 178 -3.41 6.77 -4.95
C ARG A 178 -2.58 6.25 -3.78
N ALA A 179 -2.11 7.13 -2.92
CA ALA A 179 -1.35 6.76 -1.74
C ALA A 179 -2.23 6.15 -0.64
N ASN A 180 -3.55 6.32 -0.73
CA ASN A 180 -4.50 5.87 0.26
C ASN A 180 -4.56 4.32 0.31
N PRO A 181 -4.35 3.69 1.49
CA PRO A 181 -4.37 2.23 1.65
C PRO A 181 -5.77 1.59 1.59
N GLY A 182 -6.81 2.33 1.18
CA GLY A 182 -8.21 1.88 1.15
C GLY A 182 -9.06 2.39 2.31
N ASP A 183 -8.67 3.51 2.94
CA ASP A 183 -9.47 4.23 3.93
C ASP A 183 -10.44 5.20 3.23
N ARG A 184 -11.72 4.86 3.30
CA ARG A 184 -12.80 5.65 2.70
C ARG A 184 -12.94 7.03 3.32
N ALA A 185 -12.74 7.16 4.63
CA ALA A 185 -12.95 8.43 5.31
C ALA A 185 -11.88 9.45 4.90
N GLU A 186 -10.64 9.00 4.76
CA GLU A 186 -9.53 9.82 4.30
C GLU A 186 -9.71 10.26 2.84
N ALA A 187 -10.05 9.33 1.93
CA ALA A 187 -10.30 9.67 0.52
C ALA A 187 -11.41 10.70 0.34
N LEU A 188 -12.52 10.55 1.08
CA LEU A 188 -13.62 11.52 1.05
C LEU A 188 -13.21 12.87 1.65
N ALA A 189 -12.43 12.87 2.74
CA ALA A 189 -11.96 14.10 3.35
C ALA A 189 -11.07 14.91 2.40
N ASP A 190 -10.18 14.25 1.67
CA ASP A 190 -9.29 14.93 0.72
C ASP A 190 -10.05 15.50 -0.48
N LEU A 191 -11.03 14.75 -1.01
CA LEU A 191 -11.95 15.25 -2.03
C LEU A 191 -12.73 16.49 -1.54
N SER A 192 -13.34 16.40 -0.35
CA SER A 192 -14.14 17.50 0.19
C SER A 192 -13.32 18.76 0.47
N LYS A 193 -12.07 18.64 0.94
CA LYS A 193 -11.19 19.81 1.13
C LYS A 193 -10.95 20.57 -0.17
N VAL A 194 -10.70 19.85 -1.26
CA VAL A 194 -10.46 20.46 -2.57
C VAL A 194 -11.75 21.02 -3.15
N GLU A 195 -12.87 20.32 -3.03
CA GLU A 195 -14.19 20.81 -3.44
C GLU A 195 -14.55 22.12 -2.71
N GLU A 196 -14.36 22.18 -1.38
CA GLU A 196 -14.58 23.39 -0.59
C GLU A 196 -13.67 24.54 -1.01
N ALA A 197 -12.39 24.25 -1.32
CA ALA A 197 -11.45 25.25 -1.79
C ALA A 197 -11.88 25.84 -3.15
N LEU A 198 -12.31 24.98 -4.09
CA LEU A 198 -12.85 25.42 -5.38
C LEU A 198 -14.14 26.23 -5.20
N ARG A 199 -15.06 25.76 -4.35
CA ARG A 199 -16.33 26.42 -4.09
C ARG A 199 -16.13 27.83 -3.52
N ARG A 200 -15.22 27.98 -2.55
CA ARG A 200 -14.87 29.31 -2.01
C ARG A 200 -14.31 30.25 -3.07
N LYS A 201 -13.44 29.77 -3.95
CA LYS A 201 -12.90 30.58 -5.06
C LYS A 201 -14.03 31.02 -6.01
N LEU A 202 -14.93 30.11 -6.38
CA LEU A 202 -16.09 30.41 -7.22
C LEU A 202 -17.03 31.45 -6.60
N ASP A 203 -17.34 31.31 -5.30
CA ASP A 203 -18.18 32.26 -4.56
C ASP A 203 -17.53 33.65 -4.49
N LEU A 204 -16.21 33.73 -4.22
CA LEU A 204 -15.44 34.99 -4.25
C LEU A 204 -15.53 35.72 -5.60
N HIS A 205 -15.43 34.99 -6.71
CA HIS A 205 -15.59 35.59 -8.04
C HIS A 205 -17.04 36.03 -8.31
N ALA A 206 -18.04 35.28 -7.83
CA ALA A 206 -19.45 35.66 -7.97
C ALA A 206 -19.77 36.95 -7.18
N ASP A 207 -19.24 37.09 -5.97
CA ASP A 207 -19.39 38.32 -5.16
C ASP A 207 -18.64 39.50 -5.81
N ALA A 208 -17.43 39.27 -6.33
CA ALA A 208 -16.67 40.29 -7.04
C ALA A 208 -17.40 40.78 -8.30
N ARG A 209 -18.02 39.87 -9.06
CA ARG A 209 -18.91 40.19 -10.20
C ARG A 209 -20.06 41.09 -9.78
N GLN A 210 -20.75 40.70 -8.71
CA GLN A 210 -21.92 41.43 -8.24
C GLN A 210 -21.55 42.83 -7.75
N ALA A 211 -20.42 42.97 -7.06
CA ALA A 211 -19.86 44.26 -6.66
C ALA A 211 -19.46 45.12 -7.88
N ALA A 212 -18.82 44.52 -8.89
CA ALA A 212 -18.44 45.22 -10.12
C ALA A 212 -19.67 45.71 -10.90
N LEU A 213 -20.72 44.90 -10.99
CA LEU A 213 -22.00 45.28 -11.62
C LEU A 213 -22.71 46.39 -10.83
N GLN A 214 -22.69 46.35 -9.49
CA GLN A 214 -23.25 47.43 -8.67
C GLN A 214 -22.48 48.73 -8.83
N ALA A 215 -21.14 48.68 -8.89
CA ALA A 215 -20.30 49.84 -9.16
C ALA A 215 -20.56 50.41 -10.55
N LEU A 216 -20.70 49.55 -11.57
CA LEU A 216 -21.07 49.94 -12.93
C LEU A 216 -22.43 50.64 -12.94
N ALA A 217 -23.43 50.06 -12.29
CA ALA A 217 -24.77 50.64 -12.19
C ALA A 217 -24.76 52.02 -11.51
N ALA A 218 -24.06 52.15 -10.38
CA ALA A 218 -23.94 53.42 -9.67
C ALA A 218 -23.25 54.50 -10.53
N GLN A 219 -22.25 54.11 -11.32
CA GLN A 219 -21.51 55.03 -12.17
C GLN A 219 -22.30 55.45 -13.42
N LEU A 220 -23.06 54.53 -14.02
CA LEU A 220 -23.99 54.84 -15.11
C LEU A 220 -25.11 55.77 -14.62
N GLN A 221 -25.58 55.58 -13.39
CA GLN A 221 -26.61 56.42 -12.77
C GLN A 221 -26.10 57.83 -12.48
N ALA A 222 -24.84 57.96 -12.08
CA ALA A 222 -24.17 59.26 -11.93
C ALA A 222 -24.00 60.00 -13.27
N LEU A 223 -23.68 59.28 -14.36
CA LEU A 223 -23.61 59.88 -15.70
C LEU A 223 -25.00 60.28 -16.24
N ALA A 224 -26.02 59.47 -16.00
CA ALA A 224 -27.39 59.72 -16.46
C ALA A 224 -28.12 60.82 -15.66
N GLY A 225 -27.48 61.44 -14.66
CA GLY A 225 -28.04 62.54 -13.86
C GLY A 225 -29.36 62.20 -13.16
N SER A 226 -29.63 60.91 -12.93
CA SER A 226 -30.93 60.41 -12.46
C SER A 226 -30.88 60.10 -10.96
N GLU A 227 -31.40 60.99 -10.12
CA GLU A 227 -31.52 60.83 -8.65
C GLU A 227 -32.45 59.69 -8.19
N SER A 228 -32.99 58.88 -9.10
CA SER A 228 -33.90 57.78 -8.75
C SER A 228 -33.12 56.59 -8.20
N GLY A 229 -32.84 56.59 -6.90
CA GLY A 229 -32.19 55.52 -6.13
C GLY A 229 -32.98 54.21 -6.04
N GLU A 230 -33.63 53.78 -7.11
CA GLU A 230 -34.17 52.43 -7.22
C GLU A 230 -33.03 51.47 -7.51
N LYS A 231 -32.94 50.42 -6.68
CA LYS A 231 -32.01 49.30 -6.80
C LYS A 231 -31.88 48.92 -8.27
N ALA A 232 -30.66 49.06 -8.81
CA ALA A 232 -30.39 48.75 -10.21
C ALA A 232 -30.54 47.24 -10.44
N ASP A 233 -31.76 46.82 -10.77
CA ASP A 233 -32.03 45.47 -11.27
C ASP A 233 -31.60 45.36 -12.73
N ILE A 234 -31.21 44.15 -13.15
CA ILE A 234 -30.72 43.82 -14.49
C ILE A 234 -31.62 44.35 -15.65
N PRO A 235 -32.97 44.37 -15.54
CA PRO A 235 -33.84 44.96 -16.57
C PRO A 235 -33.75 46.49 -16.67
N GLY A 236 -33.37 47.17 -15.59
CA GLY A 236 -33.16 48.62 -15.56
C GLY A 236 -31.86 49.02 -16.27
N ALA A 237 -30.82 48.18 -16.17
CA ALA A 237 -29.54 48.41 -16.85
C ALA A 237 -29.68 48.41 -18.39
N THR A 238 -30.57 47.57 -18.94
CA THR A 238 -30.83 47.51 -20.39
C THR A 238 -31.50 48.80 -20.89
N LYS A 239 -32.49 49.33 -20.17
CA LYS A 239 -33.13 50.62 -20.50
C LYS A 239 -32.20 51.80 -20.30
N ALA A 240 -31.31 51.74 -19.31
CA ALA A 240 -30.29 52.77 -19.08
C ALA A 240 -29.26 52.79 -20.22
N LEU A 241 -28.85 51.62 -20.74
CA LEU A 241 -27.99 51.51 -21.91
C LEU A 241 -28.67 52.05 -23.18
N GLU A 242 -29.95 51.75 -23.38
CA GLU A 242 -30.71 52.25 -24.55
C GLU A 242 -30.82 53.78 -24.55
N LYS A 243 -31.12 54.38 -23.38
CA LYS A 243 -31.10 55.84 -23.20
C LYS A 243 -29.72 56.45 -23.37
N LEU A 244 -28.66 55.76 -22.91
CA LEU A 244 -27.28 56.22 -23.10
C LEU A 244 -26.88 56.21 -24.56
N VAL A 245 -27.31 55.21 -25.35
CA VAL A 245 -27.09 55.15 -26.80
C VAL A 245 -27.84 56.27 -27.51
N GLU A 246 -29.07 56.57 -27.09
CA GLU A 246 -29.87 57.69 -27.62
C GLU A 246 -29.24 59.05 -27.31
N GLN A 247 -28.72 59.22 -26.08
CA GLN A 247 -27.96 60.42 -25.68
C GLN A 247 -26.57 60.49 -26.33
N LEU A 248 -25.93 59.35 -26.63
CA LEU A 248 -24.63 59.31 -27.31
C LEU A 248 -24.69 59.96 -28.70
N ALA A 249 -25.84 59.86 -29.38
CA ALA A 249 -26.07 60.49 -30.68
C ALA A 249 -26.14 62.02 -30.60
N GLU A 250 -26.43 62.59 -29.42
CA GLU A 250 -26.48 64.02 -29.16
C GLU A 250 -25.18 64.57 -28.53
N MET A 251 -24.24 63.71 -28.10
CA MET A 251 -23.00 64.09 -27.41
C MET A 251 -21.84 64.46 -28.34
N ASP A 252 -21.07 65.47 -27.92
CA ASP A 252 -19.85 65.94 -28.60
C ASP A 252 -18.74 64.89 -28.61
N THR A 253 -17.86 64.96 -29.61
CA THR A 253 -16.73 64.02 -29.82
C THR A 253 -15.79 63.93 -28.62
N ALA A 254 -15.55 65.03 -27.91
CA ALA A 254 -14.72 65.05 -26.70
C ALA A 254 -15.35 64.27 -25.52
N GLN A 255 -16.68 64.27 -25.41
CA GLN A 255 -17.39 63.55 -24.35
C GLN A 255 -17.42 62.05 -24.63
N ARG A 256 -17.64 61.64 -25.89
CA ARG A 256 -17.52 60.24 -26.33
C ARG A 256 -16.14 59.64 -26.04
N GLU A 257 -15.07 60.42 -26.26
CA GLU A 257 -13.70 59.96 -25.98
C GLU A 257 -13.46 59.71 -24.49
N SER A 258 -14.01 60.57 -23.61
CA SER A 258 -13.91 60.37 -22.15
C SER A 258 -14.67 59.13 -21.67
N LEU A 259 -15.82 58.85 -22.28
CA LEU A 259 -16.66 57.70 -21.96
C LEU A 259 -15.97 56.41 -22.42
N ALA A 260 -15.41 56.39 -23.64
CA ALA A 260 -14.59 55.29 -24.15
C ALA A 260 -13.38 55.00 -23.26
N ARG A 261 -12.66 56.05 -22.79
CA ARG A 261 -11.55 55.88 -21.84
C ARG A 261 -12.00 55.29 -20.51
N SER A 262 -13.15 55.70 -19.98
CA SER A 262 -13.71 55.13 -18.74
C SER A 262 -14.08 53.66 -18.90
N LEU A 263 -14.72 53.29 -20.03
CA LEU A 263 -15.09 51.91 -20.36
C LEU A 263 -13.85 51.03 -20.53
N ALA A 264 -12.80 51.52 -21.22
CA ALA A 264 -11.54 50.81 -21.37
C ALA A 264 -10.83 50.59 -20.03
N GLN A 265 -10.85 51.59 -19.14
CA GLN A 265 -10.27 51.46 -17.80
C GLN A 265 -11.04 50.46 -16.92
N MET A 266 -12.35 50.35 -17.10
CA MET A 266 -13.19 49.35 -16.45
C MET A 266 -12.98 47.95 -17.04
N ALA A 267 -12.81 47.82 -18.35
CA ALA A 267 -12.44 46.56 -18.99
C ALA A 267 -11.12 46.02 -18.43
N ALA A 268 -10.13 46.88 -18.22
CA ALA A 268 -8.86 46.50 -17.59
C ALA A 268 -9.03 46.02 -16.13
N ARG A 269 -9.90 46.67 -15.35
CA ARG A 269 -10.22 46.23 -13.97
C ARG A 269 -10.99 44.90 -13.95
N ALA A 270 -11.92 44.69 -14.87
CA ALA A 270 -12.65 43.43 -15.02
C ALA A 270 -11.72 42.28 -15.42
N ALA A 271 -10.78 42.54 -16.33
CA ALA A 271 -9.75 41.56 -16.71
C ALA A 271 -8.86 41.19 -15.51
N GLN A 272 -8.50 42.17 -14.69
CA GLN A 272 -7.74 41.93 -13.45
C GLN A 272 -8.53 41.16 -12.38
N ALA A 273 -9.86 41.21 -12.42
CA ALA A 273 -10.73 40.45 -11.52
C ALA A 273 -11.02 39.01 -11.99
N GLY A 274 -10.41 38.57 -13.10
CA GLY A 274 -10.59 37.24 -13.68
C GLY A 274 -11.81 37.13 -14.61
N ASP A 275 -12.45 38.26 -14.96
CA ASP A 275 -13.67 38.28 -15.77
C ASP A 275 -13.40 38.64 -17.23
N GLY A 276 -12.81 37.68 -17.96
CA GLY A 276 -12.47 37.84 -19.37
C GLY A 276 -13.66 38.22 -20.25
N THR A 277 -14.84 37.65 -20.02
CA THR A 277 -16.06 37.92 -20.82
C THR A 277 -16.58 39.34 -20.63
N LEU A 278 -16.63 39.82 -19.39
CA LEU A 278 -17.05 41.19 -19.07
C LEU A 278 -16.00 42.20 -19.55
N ALA A 279 -14.71 41.89 -19.40
CA ALA A 279 -13.63 42.71 -19.94
C ALA A 279 -13.73 42.84 -21.48
N GLN A 280 -13.97 41.75 -22.19
CA GLN A 280 -14.13 41.74 -23.64
C GLN A 280 -15.33 42.59 -24.07
N ALA A 281 -16.47 42.46 -23.36
CA ALA A 281 -17.69 43.20 -23.66
C ALA A 281 -17.55 44.71 -23.37
N LEU A 282 -16.87 45.10 -22.30
CA LEU A 282 -16.59 46.50 -21.99
C LEU A 282 -15.57 47.10 -22.97
N ALA A 283 -14.55 46.34 -23.37
CA ALA A 283 -13.56 46.78 -24.35
C ALA A 283 -14.19 46.99 -25.74
N SER A 284 -15.09 46.09 -26.17
CA SER A 284 -15.78 46.24 -27.45
C SER A 284 -16.74 47.44 -27.45
N LEU A 285 -17.43 47.70 -26.33
CA LEU A 285 -18.24 48.90 -26.15
C LEU A 285 -17.41 50.19 -26.15
N ALA A 286 -16.25 50.19 -25.48
CA ALA A 286 -15.32 51.32 -25.52
C ALA A 286 -14.86 51.63 -26.95
N GLN A 287 -14.52 50.58 -27.72
CA GLN A 287 -14.10 50.70 -29.10
C GLN A 287 -15.23 51.24 -30.00
N ALA A 288 -16.46 50.74 -29.82
CA ALA A 288 -17.63 51.18 -30.57
C ALA A 288 -17.99 52.66 -30.27
N ALA A 289 -17.85 53.09 -29.01
CA ALA A 289 -18.07 54.49 -28.63
C ALA A 289 -16.99 55.44 -29.18
N GLN A 290 -15.82 54.93 -29.56
CA GLN A 290 -14.72 55.71 -30.12
C GLN A 290 -14.76 55.80 -31.66
N SER A 291 -15.41 54.83 -32.32
CA SER A 291 -15.47 54.73 -33.78
C SER A 291 -16.80 55.20 -34.42
N GLY A 292 -17.83 55.50 -33.62
CA GLY A 292 -19.09 56.12 -34.05
C GLY A 292 -19.18 57.58 -33.66
#